data_AF-A0A937NWT4-F1
#
_entry.id   AF-A0A937NWT4-F1
#
_cell.length_a   1.000
_cell.length_b   1.000
_cell.length_c   1.000
_cell.angle_alpha   90.00
_cell.angle_beta   90.00
_cell.angle_gamma   90.00
#
_symmetry.space_group_name_H-M   'P 1'
#
loop_
_entity.id
_entity.type
_entity.pdbx_description
1 polymer ?
#
loop_
_entity_poly.entity_id
_entity_poly.type
_entity_poly.pdbx_seq_one_letter_code
_entity_poly.pdbx_strand_id
1 'polypeptide(L)'
;MMQRSAVRIGSVLLLALTMAQAEELRRNTAMRSGPGAFFPVRELLKAGQFIDAGDAFGNWVEAETAVTNGWIPRVALTAPRRGIDYSGLLAAGEAVNVSSVDIAAATKGAFASSYSDRHGVDVNVGKQMESINVSPSLIAMLAKRLAPAPAGWMYDRLPRRPFDATIILSNEAEDLLGQAMVAHLAENGFVNNRQLIDYVNGVAMLVGARTERYDCRYKVAILNDDSVNGFGMPGGYILISKGYLDRIENEAELACVIAHEMAHVSLYHGLREFKKREIHRRRDAVFAELDAITGDSSTSAIEADLNRLADTSYLKIIGGRAREDELEADLFGTAYAAAAGYDPTAMVELLQRVGGSAEMDAFRHHPGIGERLQTIQSGISRYKMARSGQKRLASRFLMMSGRAEPGAGGAGEGAVQQ
;
A
#
# COMPACT_ATOMS: atom_id res chain seq x y z
N MET A 1 -9.45 -34.97 72.01
CA MET A 1 -8.88 -34.28 70.82
C MET A 1 -9.82 -34.53 69.63
N MET A 2 -10.79 -33.64 69.39
CA MET A 2 -10.82 -32.63 68.28
C MET A 2 -10.71 -33.31 66.90
N GLN A 3 -11.78 -33.55 66.12
CA GLN A 3 -12.70 -32.64 65.41
C GLN A 3 -12.00 -31.71 64.39
N ARG A 4 -12.25 -31.92 63.07
CA ARG A 4 -12.77 -30.94 62.07
C ARG A 4 -12.27 -31.17 60.63
N SER A 5 -13.18 -30.82 59.73
CA SER A 5 -13.26 -31.00 58.28
C SER A 5 -12.44 -30.02 57.42
N ALA A 6 -12.52 -30.25 56.09
CA ALA A 6 -12.42 -29.28 54.97
C ALA A 6 -11.00 -29.07 54.37
N VAL A 7 -10.74 -28.77 53.09
CA VAL A 7 -11.45 -28.07 52.00
C VAL A 7 -10.91 -28.55 50.61
N ARG A 8 -11.75 -28.50 49.56
CA ARG A 8 -11.42 -28.63 48.12
C ARG A 8 -10.72 -27.40 47.55
N ILE A 9 -9.74 -27.55 46.64
CA ILE A 9 -9.48 -26.60 45.52
C ILE A 9 -8.95 -27.49 44.37
N GLY A 10 -9.65 -27.74 43.26
CA GLY A 10 -10.40 -26.79 42.43
C GLY A 10 -9.49 -26.34 41.28
N SER A 11 -9.21 -27.22 40.31
CA SER A 11 -8.51 -26.87 39.07
C SER A 11 -9.37 -25.88 38.29
N VAL A 12 -9.03 -24.59 38.36
CA VAL A 12 -9.62 -23.56 37.51
C VAL A 12 -8.94 -23.66 36.16
N LEU A 13 -9.58 -24.33 35.20
CA LEU A 13 -9.36 -24.04 33.78
C LEU A 13 -9.88 -22.63 33.55
N LEU A 14 -8.97 -21.66 33.41
CA LEU A 14 -9.33 -20.31 32.98
C LEU A 14 -9.60 -20.38 31.48
N LEU A 15 -10.83 -20.73 31.10
CA LEU A 15 -11.34 -20.47 29.76
C LEU A 15 -11.49 -18.94 29.70
N ALA A 16 -10.57 -18.27 29.01
CA ALA A 16 -10.76 -16.87 28.67
C ALA A 16 -11.91 -16.78 27.66
N LEU A 17 -13.14 -16.64 28.13
CA LEU A 17 -14.22 -16.11 27.32
C LEU A 17 -13.88 -14.65 27.04
N THR A 18 -13.35 -14.38 25.85
CA THR A 18 -13.35 -13.03 25.27
C THR A 18 -14.81 -12.67 25.06
N MET A 19 -15.37 -11.86 25.97
CA MET A 19 -16.69 -11.29 25.77
C MET A 19 -16.59 -10.28 24.63
N ALA A 20 -17.27 -10.57 23.52
CA ALA A 20 -17.44 -9.60 22.46
C ALA A 20 -18.11 -8.35 23.06
N GLN A 21 -17.50 -7.19 22.85
CA GLN A 21 -18.06 -5.92 23.32
C GLN A 21 -18.78 -5.27 22.15
N ALA A 22 -20.06 -4.92 22.36
CA ALA A 22 -20.82 -4.14 21.40
C ALA A 22 -20.17 -2.76 21.26
N GLU A 23 -19.56 -2.48 20.11
CA GLU A 23 -18.95 -1.21 19.78
C GLU A 23 -19.72 -0.52 18.66
N GLU A 24 -19.86 0.81 18.77
CA GLU A 24 -20.51 1.63 17.75
C GLU A 24 -19.49 2.01 16.66
N LEU A 25 -19.83 1.72 15.41
CA LEU A 25 -19.06 2.22 14.28
C LEU A 25 -19.14 3.75 14.23
N ARG A 26 -17.98 4.39 14.28
CA ARG A 26 -17.81 5.84 14.12
C ARG A 26 -17.65 6.27 12.68
N ARG A 27 -17.49 5.33 11.75
CA ARG A 27 -17.27 5.57 10.32
C ARG A 27 -17.92 4.48 9.47
N ASN A 28 -18.30 4.83 8.23
CA ASN A 28 -18.67 3.83 7.23
C ASN A 28 -17.46 2.94 6.93
N THR A 29 -17.69 1.63 6.76
CA THR A 29 -16.62 0.68 6.51
C THR A 29 -17.10 -0.57 5.79
N ALA A 30 -16.17 -1.39 5.29
CA ALA A 30 -16.46 -2.68 4.70
C ALA A 30 -15.97 -3.79 5.64
N MET A 31 -16.89 -4.67 6.06
CA MET A 31 -16.55 -5.93 6.72
C MET A 31 -16.02 -6.91 5.70
N ARG A 32 -14.87 -7.52 5.99
CA ARG A 32 -14.17 -8.40 5.06
C ARG A 32 -13.96 -9.78 5.64
N SER A 33 -13.73 -10.75 4.77
CA SER A 33 -13.45 -12.14 5.19
C SER A 33 -12.13 -12.34 5.95
N GLY A 34 -11.26 -11.32 6.00
CA GLY A 34 -10.00 -11.33 6.72
C GLY A 34 -9.45 -9.92 6.98
N PRO A 35 -8.38 -9.79 7.78
CA PRO A 35 -7.81 -8.49 8.18
C PRO A 35 -6.96 -7.85 7.06
N GLY A 36 -7.62 -7.16 6.12
CA GLY A 36 -6.96 -6.48 5.00
C GLY A 36 -7.89 -6.16 3.83
N ALA A 37 -7.57 -5.13 3.04
CA ALA A 37 -8.44 -4.63 1.95
C ALA A 37 -8.60 -5.56 0.73
N PHE A 38 -7.69 -6.51 0.59
CA PHE A 38 -7.66 -7.51 -0.47
C PHE A 38 -8.59 -8.69 -0.18
N PHE A 39 -9.01 -8.87 1.09
CA PHE A 39 -10.01 -9.87 1.42
C PHE A 39 -11.38 -9.44 0.86
N PRO A 40 -12.15 -10.40 0.27
CA PRO A 40 -13.49 -10.13 -0.21
C PRO A 40 -14.35 -9.41 0.82
N VAL A 41 -15.05 -8.36 0.37
CA VAL A 41 -16.08 -7.67 1.17
C VAL A 41 -17.23 -8.64 1.38
N ARG A 42 -17.64 -8.79 2.64
CA ARG A 42 -18.82 -9.57 3.05
C ARG A 42 -20.03 -8.67 3.24
N GLU A 43 -19.83 -7.52 3.88
CA GLU A 43 -20.90 -6.58 4.20
C GLU A 43 -20.36 -5.14 4.19
N LEU A 44 -21.18 -4.18 3.75
CA LEU A 44 -20.91 -2.75 3.92
C LEU A 44 -21.63 -2.27 5.18
N LEU A 45 -20.89 -1.68 6.10
CA LEU A 45 -21.38 -1.23 7.39
C LEU A 45 -21.41 0.31 7.44
N LYS A 46 -22.42 0.86 8.11
CA LYS A 46 -22.61 2.30 8.22
C LYS A 46 -22.19 2.83 9.60
N ALA A 47 -21.73 4.07 9.64
CA ALA A 47 -21.53 4.79 10.89
C ALA A 47 -22.84 4.81 11.71
N GLY A 48 -22.74 4.65 13.02
CA GLY A 48 -23.86 4.49 13.96
C GLY A 48 -24.36 3.05 14.10
N GLN A 49 -23.94 2.11 13.25
CA GLN A 49 -24.25 0.69 13.41
C GLN A 49 -23.39 0.09 14.54
N PHE A 50 -24.00 -0.74 15.38
CA PHE A 50 -23.28 -1.50 16.41
C PHE A 50 -22.81 -2.83 15.86
N ILE A 51 -21.60 -3.22 16.25
CA ILE A 51 -20.99 -4.51 15.95
C ILE A 51 -20.47 -5.13 17.23
N ASP A 52 -20.37 -6.45 17.27
CA ASP A 52 -19.72 -7.17 18.36
C ASP A 52 -18.22 -7.30 18.01
N ALA A 53 -17.37 -6.55 18.71
CA ALA A 53 -15.93 -6.51 18.47
C ALA A 53 -15.21 -7.66 19.20
N GLY A 54 -14.37 -8.39 18.47
CA GLY A 54 -13.58 -9.53 18.94
C GLY A 54 -12.07 -9.25 18.96
N ASP A 55 -11.29 -10.27 18.61
CA ASP A 55 -9.84 -10.18 18.66
C ASP A 55 -9.27 -9.21 17.62
N ALA A 56 -8.10 -8.66 17.95
CA ALA A 56 -7.42 -7.70 17.12
C ALA A 56 -6.23 -8.31 16.38
N PHE A 57 -6.17 -8.08 15.07
CA PHE A 57 -5.00 -8.32 14.25
C PHE A 57 -4.48 -6.97 13.74
N GLY A 58 -3.65 -6.33 14.56
CA GLY A 58 -3.09 -5.04 14.21
C GLY A 58 -4.12 -3.90 14.15
N ASN A 59 -4.28 -3.32 12.96
CA ASN A 59 -5.27 -2.28 12.68
C ASN A 59 -6.63 -2.85 12.28
N TRP A 60 -6.80 -4.16 12.34
CA TRP A 60 -8.07 -4.84 12.09
C TRP A 60 -8.60 -5.45 13.39
N VAL A 61 -9.92 -5.48 13.50
CA VAL A 61 -10.68 -6.04 14.60
C VAL A 61 -11.70 -7.00 14.01
N GLU A 62 -11.81 -8.19 14.59
CA GLU A 62 -12.92 -9.08 14.30
C GLU A 62 -14.22 -8.38 14.67
N ALA A 63 -15.20 -8.45 13.79
CA ALA A 63 -16.50 -7.87 14.00
C ALA A 63 -17.58 -8.85 13.57
N GLU A 64 -18.61 -8.95 14.39
CA GLU A 64 -19.80 -9.72 14.11
C GLU A 64 -21.02 -8.80 14.04
N THR A 65 -21.84 -9.00 13.00
CA THR A 65 -23.16 -8.41 12.84
C THR A 65 -24.20 -9.51 12.99
N ALA A 66 -25.49 -9.15 12.99
CA ALA A 66 -26.57 -10.13 12.97
C ALA A 66 -26.57 -11.04 11.73
N VAL A 67 -25.83 -10.69 10.67
CA VAL A 67 -25.88 -11.35 9.36
C VAL A 67 -24.59 -12.11 9.06
N THR A 68 -23.43 -11.58 9.44
CA THR A 68 -22.13 -12.21 9.16
C THR A 68 -21.08 -11.81 10.18
N ASN A 69 -19.99 -12.58 10.23
CA ASN A 69 -18.74 -12.19 10.86
C ASN A 69 -17.67 -11.85 9.82
N GLY A 70 -16.65 -11.14 10.28
CA GLY A 70 -15.50 -10.79 9.48
C GLY A 70 -14.56 -9.85 10.22
N TRP A 71 -13.84 -9.05 9.46
CA TRP A 71 -12.86 -8.12 9.96
C TRP A 71 -13.19 -6.72 9.47
N ILE A 72 -13.18 -5.77 10.39
CA ILE A 72 -13.29 -4.34 10.10
C ILE A 72 -11.99 -3.66 10.48
N PRO A 73 -11.67 -2.52 9.86
CA PRO A 73 -10.56 -1.72 10.32
C PRO A 73 -10.90 -1.06 11.65
N ARG A 74 -9.97 -1.13 12.60
CA ARG A 74 -10.09 -0.52 13.94
C ARG A 74 -10.43 0.97 13.88
N VAL A 75 -9.97 1.69 12.85
CA VAL A 75 -10.29 3.12 12.71
C VAL A 75 -11.79 3.36 12.55
N ALA A 76 -12.55 2.38 12.05
CA ALA A 76 -14.01 2.47 11.98
C ALA A 76 -14.65 2.62 13.36
N LEU A 77 -13.97 2.23 14.43
CA LEU A 77 -14.40 2.37 15.83
C LEU A 77 -13.93 3.68 16.48
N THR A 78 -13.06 4.44 15.80
CA THR A 78 -12.52 5.69 16.32
C THR A 78 -13.20 6.90 15.68
N ALA A 79 -13.64 7.84 16.52
CA ALA A 79 -14.22 9.10 16.04
C ALA A 79 -13.26 9.84 15.10
N PRO A 80 -13.75 10.45 14.01
CA PRO A 80 -12.92 11.28 13.16
C PRO A 80 -12.31 12.43 13.97
N ARG A 81 -11.02 12.69 13.79
CA ARG A 81 -10.37 13.87 14.38
C ARG A 81 -10.85 15.12 13.65
N ARG A 82 -10.87 16.26 14.36
CA ARG A 82 -10.98 17.58 13.71
C ARG A 82 -9.77 17.75 12.79
N GLY A 83 -10.02 17.79 11.48
CA GLY A 83 -8.99 17.85 10.46
C GLY A 83 -8.69 16.47 9.87
N ILE A 84 -9.11 16.33 8.61
CA ILE A 84 -8.98 15.19 7.70
C ILE A 84 -9.72 13.91 8.14
N ASP A 85 -10.93 13.77 7.59
CA ASP A 85 -11.75 12.56 7.68
C ASP A 85 -11.71 11.80 6.33
N TYR A 86 -11.11 10.61 6.34
CA TYR A 86 -11.04 9.71 5.18
C TYR A 86 -12.30 8.85 5.02
N SER A 87 -13.29 8.95 5.92
CA SER A 87 -14.52 8.16 5.86
C SER A 87 -15.38 8.45 4.61
N GLY A 88 -15.26 9.65 4.03
CA GLY A 88 -15.90 10.01 2.77
C GLY A 88 -15.38 9.23 1.55
N LEU A 89 -14.11 8.79 1.56
CA LEU A 89 -13.57 7.88 0.53
C LEU A 89 -14.13 6.45 0.65
N LEU A 90 -14.36 6.03 1.90
CA LEU A 90 -14.88 4.69 2.24
C LEU A 90 -16.39 4.58 2.01
N ALA A 91 -17.07 5.72 1.95
CA ALA A 91 -18.51 5.87 1.81
C ALA A 91 -18.96 6.32 0.41
N ALA A 92 -18.10 6.26 -0.61
CA ALA A 92 -18.40 6.73 -1.97
C ALA A 92 -19.47 5.84 -2.66
N GLY A 93 -20.69 5.94 -2.17
CA GLY A 93 -21.96 5.69 -2.85
C GLY A 93 -22.81 6.98 -2.91
N GLU A 94 -22.33 8.12 -2.41
CA GLU A 94 -22.99 9.41 -2.58
C GLU A 94 -22.00 10.46 -3.11
N ALA A 95 -21.81 10.45 -4.42
CA ALA A 95 -21.46 11.64 -5.18
C ALA A 95 -22.40 11.71 -6.39
N VAL A 96 -23.47 12.49 -6.24
CA VAL A 96 -24.36 13.01 -7.30
C VAL A 96 -25.21 11.95 -8.04
N ASN A 97 -26.49 12.29 -8.26
CA ASN A 97 -27.53 11.50 -8.92
C ASN A 97 -27.28 11.26 -10.43
N VAL A 98 -26.19 10.56 -10.75
CA VAL A 98 -26.10 9.64 -11.89
C VAL A 98 -25.24 8.50 -11.36
N SER A 99 -25.70 7.26 -11.45
CA SER A 99 -24.95 6.08 -11.02
C SER A 99 -23.49 6.18 -11.52
N SER A 100 -22.55 6.40 -10.60
CA SER A 100 -21.12 6.50 -10.89
C SER A 100 -20.61 5.25 -11.59
N VAL A 101 -21.29 4.12 -11.36
CA VAL A 101 -21.07 2.82 -12.01
C VAL A 101 -21.41 2.87 -13.50
N ASP A 102 -22.49 3.54 -13.90
CA ASP A 102 -22.91 3.62 -15.30
C ASP A 102 -22.06 4.63 -16.11
N ILE A 103 -21.70 5.77 -15.50
CA ILE A 103 -20.73 6.71 -16.10
C ILE A 103 -19.33 6.09 -16.14
N ALA A 104 -18.89 5.40 -15.07
CA ALA A 104 -17.57 4.76 -15.04
C ALA A 104 -17.48 3.55 -15.98
N ALA A 105 -18.55 2.76 -16.15
CA ALA A 105 -18.58 1.67 -17.13
C ALA A 105 -18.54 2.21 -18.57
N ALA A 106 -19.30 3.28 -18.86
CA ALA A 106 -19.28 3.95 -20.16
C ALA A 106 -17.92 4.60 -20.45
N THR A 107 -17.27 5.19 -19.45
CA THR A 107 -15.97 5.85 -19.59
C THR A 107 -14.82 4.83 -19.64
N LYS A 108 -14.89 3.70 -18.92
CA LYS A 108 -13.83 2.68 -18.87
C LYS A 108 -13.54 2.06 -20.23
N GLY A 109 -14.58 1.70 -20.99
CA GLY A 109 -14.42 1.13 -22.33
C GLY A 109 -13.81 2.14 -23.31
N ALA A 110 -14.35 3.36 -23.33
CA ALA A 110 -13.88 4.43 -24.20
C ALA A 110 -12.45 4.88 -23.86
N PHE A 111 -12.17 5.17 -22.59
CA PHE A 111 -10.85 5.56 -22.09
C PHE A 111 -9.80 4.48 -22.35
N ALA A 112 -10.07 3.22 -22.02
CA ALA A 112 -9.08 2.16 -22.22
C ALA A 112 -8.73 1.99 -23.70
N SER A 113 -9.73 2.03 -24.60
CA SER A 113 -9.49 1.97 -26.04
C SER A 113 -8.69 3.18 -26.51
N SER A 114 -9.14 4.40 -26.19
CA SER A 114 -8.51 5.62 -26.70
C SER A 114 -7.10 5.85 -26.15
N TYR A 115 -6.85 5.52 -24.89
CA TYR A 115 -5.52 5.57 -24.29
C TYR A 115 -4.59 4.56 -24.95
N SER A 116 -5.07 3.32 -25.16
CA SER A 116 -4.30 2.28 -25.84
C SER A 116 -3.95 2.68 -27.27
N ASP A 117 -4.90 3.21 -28.02
CA ASP A 117 -4.71 3.66 -29.40
C ASP A 117 -3.74 4.85 -29.48
N ARG A 118 -3.84 5.80 -28.55
CA ARG A 118 -2.99 7.00 -28.52
C ARG A 118 -1.54 6.69 -28.18
N HIS A 119 -1.31 5.80 -27.22
CA HIS A 119 0.02 5.55 -26.66
C HIS A 119 0.66 4.24 -27.16
N GLY A 120 -0.08 3.42 -27.91
CA GLY A 120 0.41 2.13 -28.40
C GLY A 120 0.69 1.11 -27.29
N VAL A 121 -0.02 1.21 -26.17
CA VAL A 121 0.15 0.34 -24.98
C VAL A 121 -1.13 -0.44 -24.71
N ASP A 122 -1.02 -1.63 -24.12
CA ASP A 122 -2.20 -2.38 -23.67
C ASP A 122 -2.55 -2.03 -22.22
N VAL A 123 -3.57 -1.19 -22.04
CA VAL A 123 -4.06 -0.80 -20.70
C VAL A 123 -4.58 -2.01 -19.91
N ASN A 124 -4.94 -3.11 -20.56
CA ASN A 124 -5.40 -4.32 -19.87
C ASN A 124 -4.27 -5.07 -19.16
N VAL A 125 -3.00 -4.74 -19.40
CA VAL A 125 -1.88 -5.31 -18.63
C VAL A 125 -2.06 -5.06 -17.13
N GLY A 126 -2.57 -3.90 -16.73
CA GLY A 126 -2.90 -3.60 -15.34
C GLY A 126 -3.98 -4.53 -14.75
N LYS A 127 -4.92 -5.05 -15.56
CA LYS A 127 -5.94 -6.00 -15.09
C LYS A 127 -5.35 -7.32 -14.63
N GLN A 128 -4.14 -7.69 -15.09
CA GLN A 128 -3.45 -8.88 -14.57
C GLN A 128 -3.20 -8.75 -13.06
N MET A 129 -2.96 -7.53 -12.57
CA MET A 129 -2.76 -7.25 -11.15
C MET A 129 -4.06 -7.33 -10.35
N GLU A 130 -5.23 -7.13 -10.95
CA GLU A 130 -6.54 -7.33 -10.27
C GLU A 130 -6.80 -8.79 -9.89
N SER A 131 -6.19 -9.73 -10.63
CA SER A 131 -6.33 -11.16 -10.35
C SER A 131 -5.42 -11.65 -9.21
N ILE A 132 -4.55 -10.78 -8.69
CA ILE A 132 -3.65 -11.11 -7.59
C ILE A 132 -4.49 -11.28 -6.33
N ASN A 133 -4.49 -12.52 -5.83
CA ASN A 133 -5.13 -12.88 -4.58
C ASN A 133 -4.18 -13.74 -3.77
N VAL A 134 -4.00 -13.42 -2.49
CA VAL A 134 -3.05 -14.08 -1.60
C VAL A 134 -3.83 -14.84 -0.54
N SER A 135 -3.45 -16.09 -0.30
CA SER A 135 -4.18 -16.95 0.62
C SER A 135 -4.08 -16.45 2.09
N PRO A 136 -5.17 -16.56 2.87
CA PRO A 136 -5.13 -16.22 4.30
C PRO A 136 -4.06 -17.00 5.08
N SER A 137 -3.81 -18.26 4.71
CA SER A 137 -2.79 -19.12 5.33
C SER A 137 -1.37 -18.61 5.10
N LEU A 138 -1.08 -18.09 3.90
CA LEU A 138 0.20 -17.44 3.60
C LEU A 138 0.40 -16.21 4.48
N ILE A 139 -0.63 -15.35 4.63
CA ILE A 139 -0.56 -14.18 5.51
C ILE A 139 -0.32 -14.56 6.96
N ALA A 140 -1.05 -15.55 7.48
CA ALA A 140 -0.85 -16.05 8.83
C ALA A 140 0.58 -16.58 9.03
N MET A 141 1.12 -17.31 8.05
CA MET A 141 2.50 -17.81 8.06
C MET A 141 3.52 -16.66 8.07
N LEU A 142 3.32 -15.64 7.22
CA LEU A 142 4.20 -14.48 7.14
C LEU A 142 4.17 -13.66 8.44
N ALA A 143 2.99 -13.45 9.01
CA ALA A 143 2.79 -12.69 10.24
C ALA A 143 3.40 -13.38 11.48
N LYS A 144 3.39 -14.71 11.55
CA LYS A 144 3.77 -15.49 12.75
C LYS A 144 5.16 -15.17 13.31
N ARG A 145 6.10 -14.74 12.47
CA ARG A 145 7.49 -14.44 12.87
C ARG A 145 7.73 -12.95 13.16
N LEU A 146 6.79 -12.07 12.84
CA LEU A 146 6.95 -10.62 13.00
C LEU A 146 6.66 -10.16 14.42
N ALA A 147 7.26 -9.03 14.78
CA ALA A 147 6.94 -8.39 16.06
C ALA A 147 5.47 -7.97 16.08
N PRO A 148 4.79 -8.05 17.24
CA PRO A 148 3.44 -7.55 17.36
C PRO A 148 3.41 -6.05 17.07
N ALA A 149 2.33 -5.61 16.43
CA ALA A 149 2.18 -4.23 16.06
C ALA A 149 2.13 -3.30 17.29
N PRO A 150 2.62 -2.06 17.17
CA PRO A 150 2.42 -1.04 18.18
C PRO A 150 0.94 -0.89 18.55
N ALA A 151 0.65 -0.67 19.84
CA ALA A 151 -0.64 -0.13 20.24
C ALA A 151 -0.74 1.33 19.77
N GLY A 152 -1.72 1.64 18.92
CA GLY A 152 -2.01 2.98 18.41
C GLY A 152 -1.32 3.34 17.08
N TRP A 153 -1.81 4.40 16.46
CA TRP A 153 -1.35 4.88 15.16
C TRP A 153 -0.06 5.70 15.32
N MET A 154 1.09 5.08 15.03
CA MET A 154 2.40 5.73 15.14
C MET A 154 2.54 6.98 14.25
N TYR A 155 1.79 7.03 13.15
CA TYR A 155 1.89 8.06 12.10
C TYR A 155 1.24 9.39 12.48
N ASP A 156 0.36 9.40 13.48
CA ASP A 156 -0.26 10.63 13.99
C ASP A 156 0.76 11.67 14.48
N ARG A 157 1.96 11.19 14.82
CA ARG A 157 3.07 12.01 15.33
C ARG A 157 4.01 12.46 14.22
N LEU A 158 3.87 11.91 13.01
CA LEU A 158 4.73 12.25 11.88
C LEU A 158 4.30 13.60 11.29
N PRO A 159 5.26 14.44 10.88
CA PRO A 159 4.96 15.69 10.22
C PRO A 159 4.30 15.37 8.89
N ARG A 160 3.13 15.94 8.65
CA ARG A 160 2.39 15.73 7.41
C ARG A 160 2.11 17.06 6.74
N ARG A 161 2.30 17.11 5.41
CA ARG A 161 1.90 18.28 4.64
C ARG A 161 0.37 18.38 4.58
N PRO A 162 -0.20 19.59 4.64
CA PRO A 162 -1.64 19.79 4.51
C PRO A 162 -2.21 19.00 3.34
N PHE A 163 -3.27 18.26 3.61
CA PHE A 163 -3.93 17.43 2.61
C PHE A 163 -5.08 18.23 1.99
N ASP A 164 -5.05 18.34 0.68
CA ASP A 164 -6.12 18.96 -0.09
C ASP A 164 -7.11 17.89 -0.55
N ALA A 165 -8.27 17.80 0.11
CA ALA A 165 -9.25 16.75 -0.16
C ALA A 165 -9.81 16.79 -1.60
N THR A 166 -9.66 17.89 -2.32
CA THR A 166 -10.15 18.01 -3.70
C THR A 166 -9.28 17.29 -4.74
N ILE A 167 -8.14 16.71 -4.34
CA ILE A 167 -7.32 15.84 -5.20
C ILE A 167 -7.80 14.39 -5.23
N ILE A 168 -8.74 14.03 -4.35
CA ILE A 168 -9.26 12.67 -4.23
C ILE A 168 -10.12 12.38 -5.45
N LEU A 169 -9.87 11.23 -6.06
CA LEU A 169 -10.69 10.71 -7.16
C LEU A 169 -11.58 9.58 -6.64
N SER A 170 -12.57 9.17 -7.44
CA SER A 170 -13.26 7.91 -7.17
C SER A 170 -12.28 6.74 -7.27
N ASN A 171 -12.60 5.63 -6.59
CA ASN A 171 -11.76 4.42 -6.65
C ASN A 171 -11.62 3.92 -8.09
N GLU A 172 -12.67 4.03 -8.90
CA GLU A 172 -12.68 3.64 -10.31
C GLU A 172 -11.76 4.54 -11.14
N ALA A 173 -11.77 5.85 -10.90
CA ALA A 173 -10.89 6.77 -11.60
C ALA A 173 -9.41 6.58 -11.19
N GLU A 174 -9.13 6.38 -9.89
CA GLU A 174 -7.78 6.02 -9.44
C GLU A 174 -7.31 4.69 -10.07
N ASP A 175 -8.20 3.71 -10.21
CA ASP A 175 -7.91 2.42 -10.82
C ASP A 175 -7.58 2.54 -12.32
N LEU A 176 -8.38 3.29 -13.09
CA LEU A 176 -8.13 3.53 -14.51
C LEU A 176 -6.79 4.24 -14.75
N LEU A 177 -6.48 5.23 -13.92
CA LEU A 177 -5.19 5.93 -13.98
C LEU A 177 -4.03 5.00 -13.63
N GLY A 178 -4.18 4.19 -12.58
CA GLY A 178 -3.21 3.15 -12.23
C GLY A 178 -2.94 2.21 -13.40
N GLN A 179 -3.98 1.68 -14.04
CA GLN A 179 -3.86 0.77 -15.20
C GLN A 179 -3.16 1.45 -16.39
N ALA A 180 -3.53 2.69 -16.72
CA ALA A 180 -2.90 3.45 -17.79
C ALA A 180 -1.39 3.66 -17.53
N MET A 181 -1.03 4.01 -16.29
CA MET A 181 0.36 4.22 -15.90
C MET A 181 1.16 2.92 -15.85
N VAL A 182 0.55 1.81 -15.42
CA VAL A 182 1.16 0.47 -15.46
C VAL A 182 1.47 0.06 -16.90
N ALA A 183 0.57 0.34 -17.84
CA ALA A 183 0.73 -0.02 -19.25
C ALA A 183 1.98 0.59 -19.88
N HIS A 184 2.36 1.80 -19.45
CA HIS A 184 3.61 2.43 -19.89
C HIS A 184 4.88 1.76 -19.36
N LEU A 185 4.85 1.18 -18.16
CA LEU A 185 6.04 0.60 -17.55
C LEU A 185 6.17 -0.91 -17.80
N ALA A 186 5.07 -1.56 -18.18
CA ALA A 186 5.02 -3.00 -18.38
C ALA A 186 5.28 -3.42 -19.84
N GLU A 187 6.09 -2.66 -20.59
CA GLU A 187 6.43 -2.97 -22.00
C GLU A 187 7.04 -4.38 -22.14
N ASN A 188 7.93 -4.76 -21.22
CA ASN A 188 8.55 -6.09 -21.17
C ASN A 188 7.72 -7.13 -20.41
N GLY A 189 6.53 -6.76 -19.97
CA GLY A 189 5.64 -7.56 -19.13
C GLY A 189 6.14 -7.74 -17.69
N PHE A 190 5.49 -8.66 -16.98
CA PHE A 190 5.79 -8.99 -15.59
C PHE A 190 6.54 -10.32 -15.46
N VAL A 191 7.34 -10.45 -14.40
CA VAL A 191 7.90 -11.73 -13.98
C VAL A 191 6.75 -12.68 -13.60
N ASN A 192 6.65 -13.81 -14.28
CA ASN A 192 5.60 -14.81 -14.06
C ASN A 192 6.08 -15.93 -13.11
N ASN A 193 6.21 -15.62 -11.82
CA ASN A 193 6.49 -16.60 -10.77
C ASN A 193 5.44 -16.49 -9.67
N ARG A 194 4.52 -17.46 -9.62
CA ARG A 194 3.37 -17.42 -8.70
C ARG A 194 3.76 -17.37 -7.23
N GLN A 195 4.75 -18.18 -6.83
CA GLN A 195 5.23 -18.20 -5.44
C GLN A 195 5.80 -16.85 -5.02
N LEU A 196 6.64 -16.26 -5.88
CA LEU A 196 7.25 -14.96 -5.63
C LEU A 196 6.20 -13.83 -5.61
N ILE A 197 5.25 -13.84 -6.56
CA ILE A 197 4.14 -12.88 -6.60
C ILE A 197 3.31 -12.96 -5.32
N ASP A 198 2.90 -14.17 -4.92
CA ASP A 198 2.11 -14.38 -3.69
C ASP A 198 2.88 -13.94 -2.45
N TYR A 199 4.18 -14.20 -2.41
CA TYR A 199 5.05 -13.79 -1.31
C TYR A 199 5.19 -12.26 -1.20
N VAL A 200 5.54 -11.58 -2.29
CA VAL A 200 5.71 -10.13 -2.32
C VAL A 200 4.40 -9.42 -1.98
N ASN A 201 3.28 -9.90 -2.52
CA ASN A 201 1.96 -9.37 -2.16
C ASN A 201 1.61 -9.69 -0.71
N GLY A 202 1.99 -10.85 -0.18
CA GLY A 202 1.82 -11.15 1.24
C GLY A 202 2.55 -10.19 2.17
N VAL A 203 3.79 -9.81 1.83
CA VAL A 203 4.53 -8.75 2.54
C VAL A 203 3.81 -7.40 2.39
N ALA A 204 3.40 -7.06 1.16
CA ALA A 204 2.66 -5.83 0.89
C ALA A 204 1.37 -5.72 1.70
N MET A 205 0.66 -6.82 1.93
CA MET A 205 -0.57 -6.86 2.71
C MET A 205 -0.31 -6.59 4.19
N LEU A 206 0.77 -7.14 4.74
CA LEU A 206 1.19 -6.90 6.12
C LEU A 206 1.57 -5.43 6.34
N VAL A 207 2.24 -4.82 5.37
CA VAL A 207 2.61 -3.39 5.40
C VAL A 207 1.40 -2.50 5.13
N GLY A 208 0.58 -2.81 4.12
CA GLY A 208 -0.58 -2.05 3.70
C GLY A 208 -1.61 -1.88 4.81
N ALA A 209 -1.81 -2.93 5.62
CA ALA A 209 -2.65 -2.87 6.83
C ALA A 209 -2.16 -1.85 7.87
N ARG A 210 -0.95 -1.32 7.72
CA ARG A 210 -0.34 -0.31 8.59
C ARG A 210 -0.38 1.08 8.01
N THR A 211 -0.84 1.28 6.79
CA THR A 211 -0.97 2.62 6.19
C THR A 211 -2.24 3.33 6.62
N GLU A 212 -2.34 4.63 6.37
CA GLU A 212 -3.58 5.39 6.52
C GLU A 212 -4.66 4.96 5.51
N ARG A 213 -4.24 4.48 4.33
CA ARG A 213 -5.11 3.89 3.31
C ARG A 213 -5.11 2.36 3.42
N TYR A 214 -5.33 1.84 4.64
CA TYR A 214 -5.34 0.39 4.91
C TYR A 214 -6.43 -0.39 4.12
N ASP A 215 -7.41 0.33 3.57
CA ASP A 215 -8.52 -0.10 2.72
C ASP A 215 -8.20 -0.03 1.22
N CYS A 216 -7.06 0.56 0.84
CA CYS A 216 -6.55 0.53 -0.52
C CYS A 216 -6.12 -0.89 -0.89
N ARG A 217 -6.49 -1.35 -2.08
CA ARG A 217 -6.08 -2.65 -2.60
C ARG A 217 -4.69 -2.57 -3.20
N TYR A 218 -3.68 -2.56 -2.33
CA TYR A 218 -2.30 -2.63 -2.77
C TYR A 218 -2.02 -3.93 -3.52
N LYS A 219 -1.46 -3.80 -4.71
CA LYS A 219 -1.06 -4.90 -5.60
C LYS A 219 0.37 -4.66 -6.01
N VAL A 220 1.23 -5.65 -5.81
CA VAL A 220 2.62 -5.58 -6.23
C VAL A 220 2.82 -6.49 -7.45
N ALA A 221 3.35 -5.93 -8.53
CA ALA A 221 3.87 -6.70 -9.65
C ALA A 221 5.37 -6.46 -9.82
N ILE A 222 6.04 -7.45 -10.38
CA ILE A 222 7.48 -7.40 -10.61
C ILE A 222 7.69 -7.19 -12.11
N LEU A 223 8.27 -6.06 -12.49
CA LEU A 223 8.56 -5.76 -13.89
C LEU A 223 9.71 -6.64 -14.37
N ASN A 224 9.59 -7.18 -15.57
CA ASN A 224 10.69 -7.88 -16.24
C ASN A 224 11.70 -6.87 -16.80
N ASP A 225 12.39 -6.21 -15.88
CA ASP A 225 13.31 -5.09 -16.12
C ASP A 225 14.50 -5.21 -15.14
N ASP A 226 15.72 -5.17 -15.67
CA ASP A 226 16.97 -5.31 -14.91
C ASP A 226 17.45 -3.99 -14.28
N SER A 227 16.72 -2.88 -14.48
CA SER A 227 16.94 -1.62 -13.78
C SER A 227 16.64 -1.73 -12.28
N VAL A 228 17.06 -0.72 -11.50
CA VAL A 228 16.84 -0.65 -10.05
C VAL A 228 15.78 0.41 -9.76
N ASN A 229 14.52 0.07 -10.04
CA ASN A 229 13.37 0.97 -9.95
C ASN A 229 12.20 0.39 -9.12
N GLY A 230 11.50 1.28 -8.42
CA GLY A 230 10.22 1.03 -7.74
C GLY A 230 9.25 2.17 -8.03
N PHE A 231 7.95 1.84 -8.16
CA PHE A 231 6.93 2.83 -8.51
C PHE A 231 5.59 2.57 -7.80
N GLY A 232 5.12 3.54 -7.01
CA GLY A 232 3.75 3.60 -6.48
C GLY A 232 2.81 4.48 -7.33
N MET A 233 1.70 3.91 -7.78
CA MET A 233 0.71 4.55 -8.65
C MET A 233 -0.68 4.62 -8.00
N PRO A 234 -1.56 5.53 -8.46
CA PRO A 234 -2.95 5.61 -8.00
C PRO A 234 -3.65 4.24 -8.05
N GLY A 235 -4.63 4.01 -7.16
CA GLY A 235 -5.36 2.75 -7.10
C GLY A 235 -4.64 1.60 -6.38
N GLY A 236 -3.44 1.84 -5.84
CA GLY A 236 -2.68 0.84 -5.07
C GLY A 236 -1.73 -0.01 -5.89
N TYR A 237 -1.45 0.36 -7.14
CA TYR A 237 -0.51 -0.36 -7.99
C TYR A 237 0.93 -0.03 -7.58
N ILE A 238 1.69 -1.06 -7.26
CA ILE A 238 3.09 -0.97 -6.89
C ILE A 238 3.87 -1.85 -7.86
N LEU A 239 4.87 -1.27 -8.50
CA LEU A 239 5.76 -1.97 -9.41
C LEU A 239 7.16 -1.98 -8.84
N ILE A 240 7.80 -3.14 -8.85
CA ILE A 240 9.21 -3.30 -8.48
C ILE A 240 9.91 -3.97 -9.66
N SER A 241 10.98 -3.38 -10.15
CA SER A 241 11.81 -4.02 -11.18
C SER A 241 12.51 -5.28 -10.64
N LYS A 242 12.71 -6.26 -11.52
CA LYS A 242 13.50 -7.46 -11.21
C LYS A 242 14.91 -7.07 -10.74
N GLY A 243 15.55 -6.11 -11.40
CA GLY A 243 16.87 -5.62 -11.00
C GLY A 243 16.90 -5.01 -9.59
N TYR A 244 15.85 -4.29 -9.17
CA TYR A 244 15.77 -3.83 -7.79
C TYR A 244 15.59 -4.97 -6.81
N LEU A 245 14.70 -5.92 -7.13
CA LEU A 245 14.51 -7.12 -6.33
C LEU A 245 15.84 -7.88 -6.17
N ASP A 246 16.69 -7.94 -7.19
CA ASP A 246 18.02 -8.58 -7.19
C ASP A 246 19.03 -7.94 -6.22
N ARG A 247 18.81 -6.69 -5.79
CA ARG A 247 19.64 -6.01 -4.77
C ARG A 247 19.12 -6.15 -3.34
N ILE A 248 17.94 -6.75 -3.16
CA ILE A 248 17.33 -7.00 -1.85
C ILE A 248 17.92 -8.28 -1.26
N GLU A 249 18.38 -8.22 -0.01
CA GLU A 249 19.03 -9.34 0.69
C GLU A 249 18.15 -9.96 1.77
N ASN A 250 17.10 -9.27 2.21
CA ASN A 250 16.22 -9.76 3.26
C ASN A 250 14.79 -9.20 3.13
N GLU A 251 13.85 -9.77 3.89
CA GLU A 251 12.44 -9.39 3.78
C GLU A 251 12.15 -8.00 4.36
N ALA A 252 12.91 -7.53 5.34
CA ALA A 252 12.73 -6.17 5.85
C ALA A 252 13.10 -5.12 4.80
N GLU A 253 14.13 -5.37 4.00
CA GLU A 253 14.46 -4.51 2.86
C GLU A 253 13.33 -4.50 1.83
N LEU A 254 12.77 -5.67 1.47
CA LEU A 254 11.59 -5.76 0.60
C LEU A 254 10.39 -4.98 1.18
N ALA A 255 10.10 -5.18 2.46
CA ALA A 255 9.01 -4.49 3.14
C ALA A 255 9.23 -2.97 3.15
N CYS A 256 10.46 -2.49 3.35
CA CYS A 256 10.80 -1.08 3.30
C CYS A 256 10.60 -0.46 1.91
N VAL A 257 11.01 -1.14 0.84
CA VAL A 257 10.78 -0.66 -0.55
C VAL A 257 9.29 -0.58 -0.84
N ILE A 258 8.54 -1.64 -0.54
CA ILE A 258 7.09 -1.65 -0.73
C ILE A 258 6.44 -0.55 0.10
N ALA A 259 6.88 -0.35 1.35
CA ALA A 259 6.35 0.67 2.23
C ALA A 259 6.61 2.09 1.72
N HIS A 260 7.77 2.34 1.12
CA HIS A 260 8.09 3.61 0.45
C HIS A 260 7.13 3.91 -0.69
N GLU A 261 6.92 2.93 -1.59
CA GLU A 261 5.98 3.08 -2.70
C GLU A 261 4.53 3.21 -2.22
N MET A 262 4.15 2.48 -1.17
CA MET A 262 2.86 2.65 -0.49
C MET A 262 2.69 4.05 0.09
N ALA A 263 3.74 4.68 0.62
CA ALA A 263 3.68 6.04 1.14
C ALA A 263 3.37 7.05 0.04
N HIS A 264 3.94 6.90 -1.16
CA HIS A 264 3.55 7.73 -2.31
C HIS A 264 2.05 7.63 -2.63
N VAL A 265 1.48 6.43 -2.54
CA VAL A 265 0.05 6.18 -2.80
C VAL A 265 -0.82 6.71 -1.65
N SER A 266 -0.46 6.41 -0.40
CA SER A 266 -1.18 6.80 0.82
C SER A 266 -1.24 8.31 1.00
N LEU A 267 -0.17 9.00 0.60
CA LEU A 267 -0.03 10.43 0.69
C LEU A 267 -0.40 11.13 -0.62
N TYR A 268 -0.94 10.41 -1.60
CA TYR A 268 -1.43 10.96 -2.87
C TYR A 268 -0.39 11.80 -3.63
N HIS A 269 0.91 11.47 -3.52
CA HIS A 269 2.00 12.24 -4.15
C HIS A 269 1.80 12.33 -5.67
N GLY A 270 1.36 11.24 -6.32
CA GLY A 270 1.05 11.25 -7.76
C GLY A 270 -0.09 12.22 -8.15
N LEU A 271 -1.12 12.36 -7.33
CA LEU A 271 -2.28 13.22 -7.62
C LEU A 271 -2.03 14.69 -7.25
N ARG A 272 -1.26 14.97 -6.19
CA ARG A 272 -0.89 16.35 -5.80
C ARG A 272 -0.16 17.08 -6.93
N GLU A 273 0.74 16.37 -7.62
CA GLU A 273 1.55 16.94 -8.70
C GLU A 273 0.70 17.31 -9.93
N PHE A 274 -0.32 16.52 -10.26
CA PHE A 274 -1.27 16.88 -11.30
C PHE A 274 -2.02 18.17 -10.95
N LYS A 275 -2.55 18.25 -9.71
CA LYS A 275 -3.35 19.42 -9.30
C LYS A 275 -2.53 20.71 -9.28
N LYS A 276 -1.26 20.67 -8.88
CA LYS A 276 -0.38 21.84 -8.97
C LYS A 276 -0.35 22.41 -10.39
N ARG A 277 -0.29 21.56 -11.41
CA ARG A 277 -0.26 22.00 -12.82
C ARG A 277 -1.60 22.49 -13.34
N GLU A 278 -2.71 21.90 -12.89
CA GLU A 278 -4.05 22.40 -13.20
C GLU A 278 -4.25 23.84 -12.70
N ILE A 279 -3.81 24.14 -11.47
CA ILE A 279 -3.87 25.51 -10.92
C ILE A 279 -2.99 26.47 -11.72
N HIS A 280 -1.79 26.06 -12.12
CA HIS A 280 -0.90 26.90 -12.92
C HIS A 280 -1.49 27.15 -14.32
N ARG A 281 -2.05 26.12 -14.96
CA ARG A 281 -2.71 26.27 -16.27
C ARG A 281 -4.00 27.08 -16.20
N ARG A 282 -4.84 26.93 -15.18
CA ARG A 282 -6.01 27.83 -15.02
C ARG A 282 -5.58 29.27 -14.77
N ARG A 283 -4.46 29.50 -14.08
CA ARG A 283 -3.88 30.86 -13.97
C ARG A 283 -3.36 31.39 -15.31
N ASP A 284 -2.76 30.53 -16.13
CA ASP A 284 -2.28 30.89 -17.46
C ASP A 284 -3.43 31.03 -18.49
N ALA A 285 -4.50 30.24 -18.32
CA ALA A 285 -5.71 30.23 -19.13
C ALA A 285 -6.70 31.32 -18.72
N VAL A 286 -6.67 31.84 -17.48
CA VAL A 286 -7.41 33.06 -17.11
C VAL A 286 -6.92 34.28 -17.91
N PHE A 287 -5.72 34.24 -18.51
CA PHE A 287 -5.28 35.22 -19.50
C PHE A 287 -5.70 34.88 -20.95
N ALA A 288 -6.28 33.71 -21.20
CA ALA A 288 -6.68 33.22 -22.52
C ALA A 288 -8.19 32.89 -22.66
N GLU A 289 -8.95 32.81 -21.56
CA GLU A 289 -10.29 32.22 -21.52
C GLU A 289 -11.34 33.24 -21.08
N LEU A 290 -11.49 34.27 -21.92
CA LEU A 290 -12.74 35.04 -22.03
C LEU A 290 -13.74 34.37 -22.99
N ASP A 291 -13.41 33.20 -23.57
CA ASP A 291 -14.03 32.69 -24.81
C ASP A 291 -14.71 31.29 -24.76
N ALA A 292 -14.79 30.58 -23.63
CA ALA A 292 -15.30 29.19 -23.62
C ALA A 292 -16.54 28.92 -22.74
N ILE A 293 -17.43 29.91 -22.62
CA ILE A 293 -18.74 29.73 -21.95
C ILE A 293 -19.73 29.08 -22.95
N THR A 294 -19.60 27.79 -23.27
CA THR A 294 -20.73 27.01 -23.81
C THR A 294 -20.60 25.55 -23.43
N GLY A 295 -21.66 25.02 -22.83
CA GLY A 295 -21.66 23.75 -22.13
C GLY A 295 -21.82 22.54 -23.05
N ASP A 296 -20.96 21.56 -22.83
CA ASP A 296 -21.22 20.13 -23.04
C ASP A 296 -20.19 19.34 -22.21
N SER A 297 -20.49 19.02 -20.94
CA SER A 297 -19.63 18.12 -20.16
C SER A 297 -19.98 16.68 -20.51
N SER A 298 -19.74 16.32 -21.77
CA SER A 298 -19.91 14.99 -22.34
C SER A 298 -18.81 14.04 -21.87
N THR A 299 -19.05 12.72 -21.95
CA THR A 299 -18.10 11.65 -21.61
C THR A 299 -16.69 11.87 -22.17
N SER A 300 -16.58 12.55 -23.32
CA SER A 300 -15.30 12.95 -23.96
C SER A 300 -14.46 13.94 -23.14
N ALA A 301 -15.07 14.86 -22.39
CA ALA A 301 -14.33 15.81 -21.54
C ALA A 301 -13.68 15.10 -20.35
N ILE A 302 -14.41 14.17 -19.72
CA ILE A 302 -13.91 13.34 -18.62
C ILE A 302 -12.77 12.44 -19.12
N GLU A 303 -12.94 11.83 -20.29
CA GLU A 303 -11.92 11.01 -20.93
C GLU A 303 -10.64 11.81 -21.23
N ALA A 304 -10.76 13.02 -21.77
CA ALA A 304 -9.62 13.89 -22.04
C ALA A 304 -8.86 14.27 -20.76
N ASP A 305 -9.57 14.55 -19.67
CA ASP A 305 -8.96 14.83 -18.37
C ASP A 305 -8.25 13.62 -17.77
N LEU A 306 -8.84 12.42 -17.86
CA LEU A 306 -8.20 11.19 -17.41
C LEU A 306 -6.92 10.88 -18.18
N ASN A 307 -6.94 11.03 -19.51
CA ASN A 307 -5.76 10.85 -20.36
C ASN A 307 -4.62 11.79 -19.92
N ARG A 308 -4.93 13.09 -19.80
CA ARG A 308 -3.95 14.11 -19.41
C ARG A 308 -3.37 13.86 -18.03
N LEU A 309 -4.21 13.41 -17.10
CA LEU A 309 -3.79 13.07 -15.74
C LEU A 309 -2.85 11.86 -15.74
N ALA A 310 -3.18 10.80 -16.47
CA ALA A 310 -2.33 9.63 -16.62
C ALA A 310 -0.95 10.02 -17.17
N ASP A 311 -0.89 10.80 -18.25
CA ASP A 311 0.37 11.23 -18.88
C ASP A 311 1.22 12.09 -17.94
N THR A 312 0.59 13.07 -17.28
CA THR A 312 1.29 13.98 -16.37
C THR A 312 1.86 13.22 -15.17
N SER A 313 1.06 12.33 -14.59
CA SER A 313 1.48 11.50 -13.46
C SER A 313 2.58 10.52 -13.87
N TYR A 314 2.45 9.87 -15.03
CA TYR A 314 3.48 8.99 -15.58
C TYR A 314 4.82 9.70 -15.75
N LEU A 315 4.86 10.81 -16.50
CA LEU A 315 6.07 11.58 -16.74
C LEU A 315 6.76 12.03 -15.44
N LYS A 316 5.99 12.31 -14.39
CA LYS A 316 6.54 12.72 -13.10
C LYS A 316 7.11 11.56 -12.30
N ILE A 317 6.50 10.38 -12.39
CA ILE A 317 7.04 9.17 -11.77
C ILE A 317 8.38 8.80 -12.42
N ILE A 318 8.45 8.79 -13.75
CA ILE A 318 9.68 8.41 -14.46
C ILE A 318 10.74 9.51 -14.46
N GLY A 319 10.34 10.79 -14.47
CA GLY A 319 11.23 11.95 -14.46
C GLY A 319 11.60 12.46 -13.07
N GLY A 320 11.25 11.71 -12.03
CA GLY A 320 11.57 11.99 -10.63
C GLY A 320 10.59 12.89 -9.90
N ARG A 321 10.33 12.54 -8.64
CA ARG A 321 9.35 13.21 -7.79
C ARG A 321 9.93 14.44 -7.12
N ALA A 322 9.05 15.25 -6.52
CA ALA A 322 9.49 16.39 -5.73
C ALA A 322 10.30 15.92 -4.53
N ARG A 323 11.35 16.66 -4.16
CA ARG A 323 12.21 16.31 -3.04
C ARG A 323 11.43 16.10 -1.75
N GLU A 324 10.45 16.95 -1.50
CA GLU A 324 9.63 16.88 -0.30
C GLU A 324 8.73 15.63 -0.27
N ASP A 325 8.29 15.15 -1.43
CA ASP A 325 7.50 13.93 -1.55
C ASP A 325 8.34 12.70 -1.20
N GLU A 326 9.60 12.68 -1.62
CA GLU A 326 10.55 11.60 -1.34
C GLU A 326 10.91 11.50 0.14
N LEU A 327 11.19 12.64 0.79
CA LEU A 327 11.51 12.66 2.22
C LEU A 327 10.27 12.32 3.07
N GLU A 328 9.07 12.73 2.65
CA GLU A 328 7.82 12.33 3.31
C GLU A 328 7.58 10.82 3.11
N ALA A 329 7.82 10.28 1.91
CA ALA A 329 7.70 8.85 1.64
C ALA A 329 8.73 7.99 2.41
N ASP A 330 9.98 8.44 2.51
CA ASP A 330 11.02 7.80 3.31
C ASP A 330 10.60 7.70 4.78
N LEU A 331 10.06 8.78 5.35
CA LEU A 331 9.65 8.83 6.75
C LEU A 331 8.43 7.95 7.02
N PHE A 332 7.37 8.07 6.21
CA PHE A 332 6.14 7.29 6.38
C PHE A 332 6.34 5.82 6.01
N GLY A 333 7.07 5.51 4.94
CA GLY A 333 7.41 4.15 4.53
C GLY A 333 8.21 3.42 5.62
N THR A 334 9.22 4.07 6.19
CA THR A 334 9.97 3.52 7.33
C THR A 334 9.03 3.24 8.52
N ALA A 335 8.08 4.13 8.79
CA ALA A 335 7.10 3.96 9.85
C ALA A 335 6.13 2.80 9.59
N TYR A 336 5.66 2.61 8.35
CA TYR A 336 4.77 1.50 7.99
C TYR A 336 5.48 0.15 8.11
N ALA A 337 6.72 0.03 7.60
CA ALA A 337 7.52 -1.18 7.73
C ALA A 337 7.78 -1.52 9.21
N ALA A 338 8.18 -0.51 10.01
CA ALA A 338 8.36 -0.66 11.45
C ALA A 338 7.09 -1.14 12.15
N ALA A 339 5.93 -0.56 11.82
CA ALA A 339 4.64 -0.91 12.39
C ALA A 339 4.14 -2.29 11.95
N ALA A 340 4.60 -2.79 10.80
CA ALA A 340 4.36 -4.16 10.34
C ALA A 340 5.27 -5.19 11.04
N GLY A 341 6.23 -4.74 11.85
CA GLY A 341 7.14 -5.60 12.62
C GLY A 341 8.47 -5.90 11.92
N TYR A 342 8.76 -5.20 10.83
CA TYR A 342 10.06 -5.26 10.14
C TYR A 342 11.07 -4.31 10.79
N ASP A 343 12.35 -4.62 10.64
CA ASP A 343 13.44 -3.76 11.08
C ASP A 343 13.54 -2.52 10.17
N PRO A 344 13.25 -1.30 10.67
CA PRO A 344 13.27 -0.10 9.85
C PRO A 344 14.67 0.32 9.40
N THR A 345 15.74 -0.21 10.02
CA THR A 345 17.11 0.08 9.60
C THR A 345 17.48 -0.58 8.28
N ALA A 346 16.70 -1.56 7.83
CA ALA A 346 16.91 -2.27 6.56
C ALA A 346 16.89 -1.32 5.35
N MET A 347 16.06 -0.27 5.36
CA MET A 347 16.05 0.72 4.28
C MET A 347 17.38 1.47 4.16
N VAL A 348 18.05 1.75 5.29
CA VAL A 348 19.35 2.44 5.32
C VAL A 348 20.40 1.58 4.60
N GLU A 349 20.43 0.29 4.92
CA GLU A 349 21.38 -0.67 4.33
C GLU A 349 21.13 -0.84 2.82
N LEU A 350 19.86 -1.00 2.42
CA LEU A 350 19.50 -1.10 1.02
C LEU A 350 19.89 0.16 0.23
N LEU A 351 19.55 1.35 0.74
CA LEU A 351 19.88 2.62 0.09
C LEU A 351 21.40 2.84 -0.02
N GLN A 352 22.18 2.42 0.97
CA GLN A 352 23.64 2.43 0.87
C GLN A 352 24.15 1.47 -0.19
N ARG A 353 23.56 0.25 -0.28
CA ARG A 353 23.94 -0.77 -1.26
C ARG A 353 23.64 -0.34 -2.69
N VAL A 354 22.43 0.16 -2.95
CA VAL A 354 22.05 0.63 -4.30
C VAL A 354 22.72 1.97 -4.62
N GLY A 355 22.85 2.84 -3.63
CA GLY A 355 23.43 4.18 -3.73
C GLY A 355 24.91 4.26 -4.08
N GLY A 356 25.67 3.21 -3.79
CA GLY A 356 27.09 3.09 -4.15
C GLY A 356 27.34 2.59 -5.58
N SER A 357 26.30 2.18 -6.32
CA SER A 357 26.46 1.61 -7.67
C SER A 357 26.31 2.66 -8.77
N ALA A 358 27.25 2.67 -9.73
CA ALA A 358 27.32 3.65 -10.82
C ALA A 358 26.24 3.46 -11.92
N GLU A 359 25.41 2.42 -11.81
CA GLU A 359 24.45 1.96 -12.83
C GLU A 359 23.05 2.62 -12.71
N MET A 360 22.92 3.64 -11.86
CA MET A 360 21.61 4.02 -11.35
C MET A 360 21.01 5.24 -12.07
N ASP A 361 20.36 5.02 -13.20
CA ASP A 361 19.50 6.04 -13.83
C ASP A 361 18.25 6.38 -12.98
N ALA A 362 17.85 5.46 -12.08
CA ALA A 362 16.74 5.61 -11.15
C ALA A 362 16.94 6.69 -10.07
N PHE A 363 18.17 6.92 -9.62
CA PHE A 363 18.46 7.84 -8.50
C PHE A 363 18.89 9.25 -8.92
N ARG A 364 18.99 9.52 -10.23
CA ARG A 364 19.04 10.90 -10.75
C ARG A 364 17.74 11.68 -10.48
N HIS A 365 16.69 10.96 -10.11
CA HIS A 365 15.31 11.41 -9.97
C HIS A 365 14.86 11.59 -8.51
N HIS A 366 15.73 11.31 -7.53
CA HIS A 366 15.48 11.46 -6.08
C HIS A 366 16.44 12.49 -5.48
N PRO A 367 16.12 13.10 -4.32
CA PRO A 367 17.07 13.85 -3.51
C PRO A 367 18.35 13.04 -3.29
N GLY A 368 19.48 13.73 -3.16
CA GLY A 368 20.76 13.07 -2.90
C GLY A 368 20.63 12.08 -1.74
N ILE A 369 21.15 10.87 -1.94
CA ILE A 369 20.98 9.70 -1.05
C ILE A 369 21.31 10.04 0.41
N GLY A 370 22.27 10.92 0.65
CA GLY A 370 22.62 11.38 2.00
C GLY A 370 21.45 11.99 2.78
N GLU A 371 20.58 12.76 2.12
CA GLU A 371 19.43 13.37 2.79
C GLU A 371 18.32 12.36 3.12
N ARG A 372 18.09 11.42 2.21
CA ARG A 372 17.16 10.30 2.43
C ARG A 372 17.61 9.45 3.62
N LEU A 373 18.90 9.06 3.64
CA LEU A 373 19.51 8.34 4.75
C LEU A 373 19.36 9.10 6.07
N GLN A 374 19.67 10.40 6.07
CA GLN A 374 19.53 11.25 7.26
C GLN A 374 18.07 11.31 7.74
N THR A 375 17.11 11.43 6.82
CA THR A 375 15.68 11.49 7.12
C THR A 375 15.19 10.20 7.75
N ILE A 376 15.58 9.05 7.20
CA ILE A 376 15.24 7.73 7.73
C ILE A 376 15.87 7.54 9.12
N GLN A 377 17.18 7.73 9.26
CA GLN A 377 17.90 7.55 10.53
C GLN A 377 17.38 8.47 11.64
N SER A 378 17.14 9.74 11.31
CA SER A 378 16.58 10.72 12.25
C SER A 378 15.14 10.37 12.60
N GLY A 379 14.35 9.93 11.63
CA GLY A 379 12.97 9.48 11.82
C GLY A 379 12.86 8.28 12.76
N ILE A 380 13.69 7.25 12.53
CA ILE A 380 13.77 6.06 13.38
C ILE A 380 14.01 6.45 14.84
N SER A 381 15.00 7.33 15.06
CA SER A 381 15.40 7.78 16.40
C SER A 381 14.35 8.67 17.05
N ARG A 382 13.90 9.71 16.34
CA ARG A 382 12.97 10.73 16.84
C ARG A 382 11.61 10.15 17.19
N TYR A 383 11.10 9.24 16.36
CA TYR A 383 9.77 8.65 16.52
C TYR A 383 9.79 7.27 17.18
N LYS A 384 10.97 6.79 17.61
CA LYS A 384 11.15 5.50 18.28
C LYS A 384 10.55 4.35 17.46
N MET A 385 10.85 4.35 16.17
CA MET A 385 10.33 3.36 15.22
C MET A 385 11.03 2.01 15.38
N ALA A 386 12.32 2.01 15.75
CA ALA A 386 13.06 0.82 16.09
C ALA A 386 12.67 0.30 17.49
N ARG A 387 12.31 -0.98 17.58
CA ARG A 387 11.91 -1.66 18.82
C ARG A 387 12.50 -3.06 18.88
N SER A 388 12.68 -3.56 20.10
CA SER A 388 13.09 -4.94 20.31
C SER A 388 12.10 -5.91 19.65
N GLY A 389 12.64 -6.91 18.94
CA GLY A 389 11.86 -7.98 18.31
C GLY A 389 11.53 -7.79 16.84
N GLN A 390 11.73 -6.60 16.26
CA GLN A 390 11.63 -6.39 14.81
C GLN A 390 12.60 -7.30 14.04
N LYS A 391 12.21 -7.74 12.84
CA LYS A 391 12.89 -8.82 12.12
C LYS A 391 13.37 -8.41 10.73
N ARG A 392 14.49 -9.01 10.30
CA ARG A 392 15.03 -8.94 8.92
C ARG A 392 14.60 -10.09 8.03
N LEU A 393 14.57 -11.32 8.58
CA LEU A 393 14.06 -12.53 7.92
C LEU A 393 14.75 -12.89 6.59
N ALA A 394 16.09 -12.78 6.52
CA ALA A 394 16.90 -13.11 5.34
C ALA A 394 16.63 -14.52 4.78
N SER A 395 16.69 -15.57 5.60
CA SER A 395 16.44 -16.95 5.12
C SER A 395 15.03 -17.16 4.57
N ARG A 396 14.01 -16.46 5.11
CA ARG A 396 12.64 -16.54 4.55
C ARG A 396 12.59 -15.87 3.18
N PHE A 397 13.23 -14.70 3.04
CA PHE A 397 13.32 -14.03 1.76
C PHE A 397 14.02 -14.87 0.70
N LEU A 398 15.18 -15.47 1.01
CA LEU A 398 15.92 -16.33 0.08
C LEU A 398 15.05 -17.53 -0.37
N MET A 399 14.45 -18.24 0.59
CA MET A 399 13.57 -19.39 0.31
C MET A 399 12.36 -19.01 -0.55
N MET A 400 11.66 -17.92 -0.22
CA MET A 400 10.43 -17.53 -0.89
C MET A 400 10.66 -16.83 -2.24
N SER A 401 11.84 -16.23 -2.44
CA SER A 401 12.25 -15.63 -3.71
C SER A 401 12.90 -16.63 -4.67
N GLY A 402 13.13 -17.87 -4.23
CA GLY A 402 13.82 -18.90 -5.03
C GLY A 402 15.32 -18.66 -5.17
N ARG A 403 15.91 -17.84 -4.28
CA ARG A 403 17.35 -17.57 -4.25
C ARG A 403 18.06 -18.55 -3.32
N ALA A 404 19.21 -19.07 -3.76
CA ALA A 404 20.05 -19.92 -2.94
C ALA A 404 20.71 -19.12 -1.80
N GLU A 405 20.92 -19.74 -0.64
CA GLU A 405 21.70 -19.09 0.42
C GLU A 405 23.17 -18.93 -0.04
N PRO A 406 23.77 -17.75 0.16
CA PRO A 406 25.18 -17.55 -0.15
C PRO A 406 26.03 -18.50 0.71
N GLY A 407 26.62 -19.52 0.10
CA GLY A 407 27.50 -20.50 0.76
C GLY A 407 27.09 -21.97 0.63
N ALA A 408 25.95 -22.31 0.03
CA ALA A 408 25.55 -23.71 -0.18
C ALA A 408 26.17 -24.38 -1.43
N GLY A 409 26.86 -23.63 -2.28
CA GLY A 409 27.55 -24.12 -3.48
C GLY A 409 29.05 -23.84 -3.42
N GLY A 410 29.84 -24.75 -2.87
CA GLY A 410 31.30 -24.55 -2.81
C GLY A 410 32.07 -25.52 -1.91
N ALA A 411 31.69 -26.80 -1.86
CA ALA A 411 32.54 -27.85 -1.29
C ALA A 411 32.16 -29.19 -1.94
N GLY A 412 32.68 -29.47 -3.14
CA GLY A 412 32.33 -30.72 -3.81
C GLY A 412 32.85 -30.96 -5.21
N GLU A 413 33.90 -30.27 -5.68
CA GLU A 413 34.64 -30.71 -6.89
C GLU A 413 36.12 -30.74 -6.57
N GLY A 414 36.49 -31.72 -5.75
CA GLY A 414 37.88 -32.11 -5.49
C GLY A 414 38.14 -33.48 -6.09
N ALA A 415 38.86 -33.48 -7.22
CA ALA A 415 39.77 -34.52 -7.70
C ALA A 415 39.31 -35.99 -7.69
N VAL A 416 38.92 -36.51 -8.86
CA VAL A 416 39.33 -37.85 -9.31
C VAL A 416 39.63 -37.78 -10.81
N GLN A 417 40.90 -37.60 -11.16
CA GLN A 417 41.46 -38.10 -12.41
C GLN A 417 42.11 -39.44 -12.08
N GLN A 418 41.61 -40.51 -12.70
CA GLN A 418 42.35 -41.72 -13.04
C GLN A 418 42.12 -42.01 -14.52
#